data_AF-A0A0C5G2E5-F1
#
_entry.id   AF-A0A0C5G2E5-F1
#
_cell.length_a   1.000
_cell.length_b   1.000
_cell.length_c   1.000
_cell.angle_alpha   90.00
_cell.angle_beta   90.00
_cell.angle_gamma   90.00
#
_symmetry.space_group_name_H-M   'P 1'
#
loop_
_entity.id
_entity.type
_entity.pdbx_description
1 polymer ?
#
loop_
_entity_poly.entity_id
_entity_poly.type
_entity_poly.pdbx_seq_one_letter_code
_entity_poly.pdbx_strand_id
1 'polypeptide(L)'
;MSDSEPLTGEHLALDLVNTRPAGGDGRIDLLDTPQRLAAWLALEGDRLYEDAGDSAPAESDLAPVHAVRAHVEAVLDALLRGAKPSEAALRALTDAQRAAPAVRELAWDGSAVTAVVRRSGPLGVRLAARLAEAATDLFTDPAIGRLKRCEADGCVMLFLPAHPRRRWCSPSRCGNRARVARYYQRHKQAADQKR
;
A
#
# COMPACT_ATOMS: atom_id res chain seq x y z
N MET A 1 -11.75 -7.23 12.30
CA MET A 1 -10.64 -6.50 11.65
C MET A 1 -10.15 -5.43 12.60
N SER A 2 -9.09 -5.75 13.34
CA SER A 2 -8.46 -4.86 14.33
C SER A 2 -7.79 -3.67 13.65
N ASP A 3 -7.42 -2.63 14.41
CA ASP A 3 -6.65 -1.52 13.84
C ASP A 3 -5.25 -1.93 13.33
N SER A 4 -4.82 -3.14 13.69
CA SER A 4 -3.54 -3.78 13.36
C SER A 4 -3.51 -4.58 12.04
N GLU A 5 -4.63 -4.72 11.33
CA GLU A 5 -4.67 -5.43 10.05
C GLU A 5 -4.38 -4.46 8.88
N PRO A 6 -3.52 -4.87 7.91
CA PRO A 6 -3.28 -4.09 6.70
C PRO A 6 -4.57 -3.82 5.93
N LEU A 7 -4.71 -2.61 5.40
CA LEU A 7 -5.74 -2.32 4.41
C LEU A 7 -5.28 -2.85 3.06
N THR A 8 -6.10 -3.71 2.45
CA THR A 8 -5.87 -4.26 1.11
C THR A 8 -7.07 -3.97 0.19
N GLY A 9 -6.89 -4.17 -1.11
CA GLY A 9 -7.92 -3.99 -2.13
C GLY A 9 -7.91 -2.61 -2.79
N GLU A 10 -6.93 -1.76 -2.49
CA GLU A 10 -6.62 -0.59 -3.28
C GLU A 10 -5.59 -0.93 -4.38
N HIS A 11 -5.02 0.11 -5.00
CA HIS A 11 -3.82 -0.08 -5.82
C HIS A 11 -2.67 -0.61 -4.95
N LEU A 12 -1.84 -1.53 -5.46
CA LEU A 12 -0.83 -2.25 -4.68
C LEU A 12 0.14 -1.32 -3.97
N ALA A 13 0.56 -0.25 -4.65
CA ALA A 13 1.39 0.80 -4.07
C ALA A 13 0.70 1.57 -2.93
N LEU A 14 -0.64 1.72 -2.96
CA LEU A 14 -1.41 2.27 -1.84
C LEU A 14 -1.52 1.26 -0.69
N ASP A 15 -1.82 0.00 -0.98
CA ASP A 15 -1.85 -1.07 0.02
C ASP A 15 -0.50 -1.15 0.76
N LEU A 16 0.62 -1.03 0.02
CA LEU A 16 1.98 -0.97 0.58
C LEU A 16 2.17 0.19 1.57
N VAL A 17 1.85 1.44 1.20
CA VAL A 17 2.03 2.59 2.13
C VAL A 17 1.04 2.58 3.29
N ASN A 18 -0.12 1.95 3.11
CA ASN A 18 -1.12 1.75 4.15
C ASN A 18 -0.73 0.67 5.16
N THR A 19 0.37 -0.07 4.94
CA THR A 19 1.00 -0.90 5.97
C THR A 19 1.66 -0.08 7.10
N ARG A 20 1.52 1.25 7.09
CA ARG A 20 1.93 2.13 8.18
C ARG A 20 0.75 2.90 8.80
N PRO A 21 -0.20 2.26 9.52
CA PRO A 21 -1.29 2.96 10.20
C PRO A 21 -0.77 3.94 11.25
N ALA A 22 -1.64 4.86 11.67
CA ALA A 22 -1.42 5.63 12.88
C ALA A 22 -1.55 4.69 14.10
N GLY A 23 -0.70 4.92 15.11
CA GLY A 23 -0.69 4.29 16.42
C GLY A 23 -0.64 5.33 17.53
N GLY A 24 -0.52 4.87 18.78
CA GLY A 24 -0.57 5.75 19.96
C GLY A 24 0.60 6.74 20.07
N ASP A 25 1.79 6.36 19.59
CA ASP A 25 3.05 7.09 19.69
C ASP A 25 3.65 7.50 18.32
N GLY A 26 2.93 7.27 17.22
CA GLY A 26 3.44 7.55 15.89
C GLY A 26 2.79 6.68 14.81
N ARG A 27 3.54 6.35 13.75
CA ARG A 27 3.11 5.35 12.75
C ARG A 27 3.64 3.98 13.17
N ILE A 28 2.75 3.00 13.23
CA ILE A 28 3.12 1.59 13.43
C ILE A 28 3.61 1.05 12.09
N ASP A 29 4.66 0.24 12.08
CA ASP A 29 5.05 -0.51 10.90
C ASP A 29 4.43 -1.92 10.94
N LEU A 30 3.56 -2.24 9.97
CA LEU A 30 2.97 -3.57 9.86
C LEU A 30 3.88 -4.57 9.14
N LEU A 31 5.02 -4.15 8.61
CA LEU A 31 6.00 -4.98 7.90
C LEU A 31 7.37 -4.95 8.61
N ASP A 32 7.41 -4.79 9.92
CA ASP A 32 8.65 -4.69 10.72
C ASP A 32 9.37 -6.02 10.97
N THR A 33 8.77 -7.14 10.57
CA THR A 33 9.31 -8.48 10.77
C THR A 33 9.03 -9.36 9.55
N PRO A 34 9.85 -10.39 9.28
CA PRO A 34 9.64 -11.27 8.13
C PRO A 34 8.30 -12.02 8.18
N GLN A 35 7.82 -12.37 9.36
CA GLN A 35 6.53 -13.05 9.55
C GLN A 35 5.36 -12.14 9.16
N ARG A 36 5.44 -10.83 9.47
CA ARG A 36 4.39 -9.89 9.09
C ARG A 36 4.48 -9.50 7.62
N LEU A 37 5.68 -9.44 7.05
CA LEU A 37 5.84 -9.38 5.59
C LEU A 37 5.18 -10.59 4.93
N ALA A 38 5.45 -11.82 5.41
CA ALA A 38 4.84 -13.04 4.88
C ALA A 38 3.30 -13.00 4.96
N ALA A 39 2.75 -12.56 6.10
CA ALA A 39 1.31 -12.41 6.28
C ALA A 39 0.71 -11.40 5.30
N TRP A 40 1.40 -10.28 5.04
CA TRP A 40 0.95 -9.29 4.05
C TRP A 40 1.05 -9.82 2.61
N LEU A 41 2.13 -10.52 2.27
CA LEU A 41 2.27 -11.16 0.96
C LEU A 41 1.15 -12.17 0.69
N ALA A 42 0.72 -12.91 1.72
CA ALA A 42 -0.41 -13.83 1.60
C ALA A 42 -1.75 -13.11 1.34
N LEU A 43 -1.95 -11.91 1.92
CA LEU A 43 -3.14 -11.08 1.65
C LEU A 43 -3.14 -10.51 0.22
N GLU A 44 -1.96 -10.29 -0.37
CA GLU A 44 -1.76 -9.77 -1.73
C GLU A 44 -1.45 -10.88 -2.75
N GLY A 45 -1.71 -12.15 -2.40
CA GLY A 45 -1.23 -13.34 -3.12
C GLY A 45 -1.46 -13.27 -4.63
N ASP A 46 -2.69 -12.95 -5.06
CA ASP A 46 -3.05 -12.87 -6.49
C ASP A 46 -2.17 -11.89 -7.31
N ARG A 47 -1.51 -10.93 -6.66
CA ARG A 47 -0.75 -9.84 -7.31
C ARG A 47 0.76 -9.98 -7.16
N LEU A 48 1.21 -10.77 -6.19
CA LEU A 48 2.61 -10.92 -5.80
C LEU A 48 3.12 -12.37 -5.85
N TYR A 49 2.26 -13.35 -6.08
CA TYR A 49 2.64 -14.78 -6.05
C TYR A 49 3.78 -15.11 -7.03
N GLU A 50 3.75 -14.58 -8.25
CA GLU A 50 4.80 -14.87 -9.25
C GLU A 50 6.19 -14.36 -8.84
N ASP A 51 6.25 -13.29 -8.03
CA ASP A 51 7.50 -12.70 -7.54
C ASP A 51 7.95 -13.29 -6.20
N ALA A 52 7.00 -13.60 -5.31
CA ALA A 52 7.25 -14.16 -3.99
C ALA A 52 7.54 -15.67 -4.03
N GLY A 53 6.75 -16.42 -4.80
CA GLY A 53 6.69 -17.87 -4.76
C GLY A 53 6.37 -18.40 -3.35
N ASP A 54 6.78 -19.63 -3.09
CA ASP A 54 6.63 -20.28 -1.76
C ASP A 54 7.75 -19.91 -0.77
N SER A 55 8.59 -18.92 -1.10
CA SER A 55 9.74 -18.55 -0.27
C SER A 55 9.29 -17.77 0.97
N ALA A 56 9.66 -18.26 2.15
CA ALA A 56 9.46 -17.50 3.38
C ALA A 56 10.42 -16.28 3.41
N PRO A 57 9.92 -15.06 3.65
CA PRO A 57 10.76 -13.88 3.82
C PRO A 57 11.77 -14.04 4.96
N ALA A 58 12.96 -13.48 4.75
CA ALA A 58 14.02 -13.33 5.74
C ALA A 58 14.20 -11.85 6.13
N GLU A 59 14.98 -11.59 7.17
CA GLU A 59 15.25 -10.22 7.66
C GLU A 59 15.85 -9.31 6.57
N SER A 60 16.69 -9.88 5.70
CA SER A 60 17.29 -9.17 4.57
C SER A 60 16.28 -8.69 3.53
N ASP A 61 15.07 -9.26 3.50
CA ASP A 61 14.04 -8.90 2.52
C ASP A 61 13.23 -7.66 2.92
N LEU A 62 13.28 -7.26 4.19
CA LEU A 62 12.53 -6.11 4.70
C LEU A 62 13.06 -4.78 4.14
N ALA A 63 14.39 -4.61 4.14
CA ALA A 63 15.00 -3.33 3.79
C ALA A 63 14.68 -2.87 2.34
N PRO A 64 14.75 -3.71 1.30
CA PRO A 64 14.33 -3.33 -0.05
C PRO A 64 12.85 -2.91 -0.14
N VAL A 65 11.95 -3.66 0.52
CA VAL A 65 10.51 -3.36 0.54
C VAL A 65 10.24 -2.04 1.25
N HIS A 66 10.89 -1.81 2.40
CA HIS A 66 10.78 -0.56 3.15
C HIS A 66 11.32 0.65 2.39
N ALA A 67 12.43 0.49 1.67
CA ALA A 67 12.99 1.55 0.84
C ALA A 67 11.99 1.99 -0.24
N VAL A 68 11.40 1.03 -0.97
CA VAL A 68 10.35 1.34 -1.95
C VAL A 68 9.15 2.00 -1.29
N ARG A 69 8.65 1.46 -0.18
CA ARG A 69 7.54 2.07 0.57
C ARG A 69 7.83 3.53 0.94
N ALA A 70 9.02 3.84 1.44
CA ALA A 70 9.41 5.20 1.80
C ALA A 70 9.44 6.15 0.60
N HIS A 71 9.92 5.70 -0.56
CA HIS A 71 9.91 6.50 -1.79
C HIS A 71 8.49 6.71 -2.33
N VAL A 72 7.63 5.69 -2.28
CA VAL A 72 6.21 5.82 -2.65
C VAL A 72 5.50 6.82 -1.72
N GLU A 73 5.73 6.72 -0.40
CA GLU A 73 5.21 7.68 0.58
C GLU A 73 5.64 9.12 0.24
N ALA A 74 6.92 9.34 -0.04
CA ALA A 74 7.46 10.65 -0.38
C ALA A 74 6.83 11.25 -1.64
N VAL A 75 6.60 10.43 -2.68
CA VAL A 75 5.93 10.86 -3.91
C VAL A 75 4.47 11.19 -3.66
N LEU A 76 3.71 10.29 -3.00
CA LEU A 76 2.30 10.52 -2.67
C LEU A 76 2.10 11.78 -1.83
N ASP A 77 2.97 12.01 -0.85
CA ASP A 77 2.93 13.20 -0.01
C ASP A 77 3.19 14.49 -0.79
N ALA A 78 4.09 14.48 -1.78
CA ALA A 78 4.29 15.62 -2.66
C ALA A 78 3.04 15.89 -3.52
N LEU A 79 2.45 14.84 -4.12
CA LEU A 79 1.25 14.94 -4.93
C LEU A 79 0.05 15.48 -4.12
N LEU A 80 -0.14 14.99 -2.88
CA LEU A 80 -1.19 15.47 -1.97
C LEU A 80 -1.04 16.95 -1.60
N ARG A 81 0.19 17.48 -1.62
CA ARG A 81 0.48 18.91 -1.40
C ARG A 81 0.44 19.75 -2.69
N GLY A 82 0.16 19.14 -3.84
CA GLY A 82 0.26 19.81 -5.14
C GLY A 82 1.69 20.21 -5.53
N ALA A 83 2.69 19.51 -5.00
CA ALA A 83 4.10 19.79 -5.24
C ALA A 83 4.74 18.77 -6.19
N LYS A 84 5.79 19.18 -6.91
CA LYS A 84 6.63 18.27 -7.72
C LYS A 84 7.29 17.23 -6.80
N PRO A 85 7.15 15.92 -7.05
CA PRO A 85 7.90 14.90 -6.32
C PRO A 85 9.42 15.07 -6.49
N SER A 86 10.19 14.67 -5.47
CA SER A 86 11.65 14.74 -5.55
C SER A 86 12.19 13.81 -6.63
N GLU A 87 13.16 14.28 -7.41
CA GLU A 87 13.76 13.45 -8.46
C GLU A 87 14.54 12.27 -7.87
N ALA A 88 15.05 12.39 -6.64
CA ALA A 88 15.70 11.30 -5.94
C ALA A 88 14.73 10.14 -5.68
N ALA A 89 13.50 10.42 -5.22
CA ALA A 89 12.48 9.38 -5.02
C ALA A 89 12.06 8.73 -6.34
N LEU A 90 11.89 9.51 -7.40
CA LEU A 90 11.54 8.98 -8.73
C LEU A 90 12.66 8.09 -9.30
N ARG A 91 13.93 8.51 -9.16
CA ARG A 91 15.09 7.70 -9.56
C ARG A 91 15.17 6.42 -8.75
N ALA A 92 15.01 6.48 -7.43
CA ALA A 92 15.07 5.29 -6.58
C ALA A 92 14.01 4.23 -6.93
N LEU A 93 12.80 4.64 -7.30
CA LEU A 93 11.77 3.70 -7.81
C LEU A 93 12.16 3.10 -9.16
N THR A 94 12.82 3.87 -10.02
CA THR A 94 13.37 3.35 -11.28
C THR A 94 14.51 2.37 -11.04
N ASP A 95 15.40 2.68 -10.10
CA ASP A 95 16.56 1.83 -9.75
C ASP A 95 16.11 0.51 -9.11
N ALA A 96 15.08 0.53 -8.27
CA ALA A 96 14.46 -0.68 -7.74
C ALA A 96 13.93 -1.61 -8.85
N GLN A 97 13.29 -1.05 -9.88
CA GLN A 97 12.85 -1.84 -11.05
C GLN A 97 14.02 -2.41 -11.84
N ARG A 98 15.12 -1.64 -11.99
CA ARG A 98 16.33 -2.10 -12.70
C ARG A 98 17.08 -3.20 -11.94
N ALA A 99 16.95 -3.27 -10.62
CA ALA A 99 17.63 -4.28 -9.81
C ALA A 99 17.07 -5.69 -10.00
N ALA A 100 15.79 -5.83 -10.37
CA ALA A 100 15.17 -7.10 -10.72
C ALA A 100 14.14 -6.90 -11.86
N PRO A 101 14.59 -6.73 -13.11
CA PRO A 101 13.71 -6.42 -14.23
C PRO A 101 12.73 -7.56 -14.53
N ALA A 102 11.57 -7.20 -15.10
CA ALA A 102 10.56 -8.15 -15.54
C ALA A 102 11.01 -8.76 -16.86
N VAL A 103 11.26 -10.06 -16.86
CA VAL A 103 11.60 -10.79 -18.08
C VAL A 103 10.42 -11.67 -18.47
N ARG A 104 9.99 -11.58 -19.72
CA ARG A 104 9.01 -12.52 -20.29
C ARG A 104 9.77 -13.77 -20.72
N GLU A 105 9.64 -14.82 -19.94
CA GLU A 105 10.27 -16.11 -20.19
C GLU A 105 9.31 -17.02 -20.96
N LEU A 106 9.79 -17.59 -22.07
CA LEU A 106 9.03 -18.56 -22.84
C LEU A 106 9.10 -19.94 -22.17
N ALA A 107 7.97 -20.63 -22.12
CA ALA A 107 7.86 -21.98 -21.60
C ALA A 107 7.04 -22.85 -22.56
N TRP A 108 7.15 -24.17 -22.42
CA TRP A 108 6.29 -25.15 -23.09
C TRP A 108 5.47 -25.86 -22.03
N ASP A 109 4.14 -25.78 -22.11
CA ASP A 109 3.24 -26.36 -21.10
C ASP A 109 2.82 -27.82 -21.40
N GLY A 110 3.38 -28.41 -22.45
CA GLY A 110 2.99 -29.73 -22.96
C GLY A 110 2.16 -29.65 -24.25
N SER A 111 1.52 -28.51 -24.54
CA SER A 111 0.63 -28.32 -25.69
C SER A 111 0.87 -27.04 -26.49
N ALA A 112 1.35 -25.98 -25.85
CA ALA A 112 1.60 -24.69 -26.47
C ALA A 112 2.84 -24.00 -25.89
N VAL A 113 3.40 -23.08 -26.68
CA VAL A 113 4.38 -22.11 -26.18
C VAL A 113 3.63 -21.06 -25.37
N THR A 114 3.99 -20.93 -24.10
CA THR A 114 3.45 -19.95 -23.16
C THR A 114 4.53 -18.93 -22.78
N ALA A 115 4.13 -17.84 -22.13
CA ALA A 115 5.07 -16.86 -21.59
C ALA A 115 4.65 -16.46 -20.18
N VAL A 116 5.61 -16.44 -19.25
CA VAL A 116 5.42 -15.98 -17.87
C VAL A 116 6.35 -14.82 -17.58
N VAL A 117 5.91 -13.87 -16.76
CA VAL A 117 6.78 -12.80 -16.29
C VAL A 117 7.54 -13.31 -15.07
N ARG A 118 8.86 -13.24 -15.11
CA ARG A 118 9.75 -13.65 -14.03
C ARG A 118 10.73 -12.55 -13.69
N ARG A 119 11.13 -12.53 -12.42
CA ARG A 119 12.21 -11.71 -11.88
C ARG A 119 13.24 -12.63 -11.25
N SER A 120 14.51 -12.32 -11.41
CA SER A 120 15.61 -13.06 -10.77
C SER A 120 16.23 -12.25 -9.63
N GLY A 121 16.99 -12.91 -8.76
CA GLY A 121 17.68 -12.29 -7.63
C GLY A 121 17.00 -12.55 -6.28
N PRO A 122 17.49 -11.94 -5.18
CA PRO A 122 16.95 -12.15 -3.84
C PRO A 122 15.48 -11.74 -3.72
N LEU A 123 14.71 -12.41 -2.85
CA LEU A 123 13.26 -12.20 -2.69
C LEU A 123 12.92 -10.72 -2.45
N GLY A 124 13.56 -10.07 -1.48
CA GLY A 124 13.30 -8.66 -1.19
C GLY A 124 13.54 -7.73 -2.39
N VAL A 125 14.55 -8.03 -3.23
CA VAL A 125 14.84 -7.24 -4.44
C VAL A 125 13.76 -7.44 -5.50
N ARG A 126 13.29 -8.67 -5.71
CA ARG A 126 12.17 -8.95 -6.63
C ARG A 126 10.88 -8.27 -6.18
N LEU A 127 10.55 -8.37 -4.89
CA LEU A 127 9.39 -7.70 -4.29
C LEU A 127 9.49 -6.18 -4.45
N ALA A 128 10.64 -5.60 -4.12
CA ALA A 128 10.90 -4.16 -4.28
C ALA A 128 10.69 -3.72 -5.75
N ALA A 129 11.23 -4.47 -6.72
CA ALA A 129 11.04 -4.16 -8.13
C ALA A 129 9.56 -4.20 -8.55
N ARG A 130 8.83 -5.25 -8.16
CA ARG A 130 7.39 -5.39 -8.44
C ARG A 130 6.55 -4.28 -7.81
N LEU A 131 6.86 -3.90 -6.58
CA LEU A 131 6.18 -2.82 -5.87
C LEU A 131 6.49 -1.44 -6.48
N ALA A 132 7.72 -1.23 -6.95
CA ALA A 132 8.11 0.00 -7.64
C ALA A 132 7.48 0.11 -9.04
N GLU A 133 7.30 -1.01 -9.74
CA GLU A 133 6.51 -1.08 -10.98
C GLU A 133 5.05 -0.70 -10.71
N ALA A 134 4.42 -1.28 -9.68
CA ALA A 134 3.06 -0.89 -9.30
C ALA A 134 2.96 0.58 -8.87
N ALA A 135 3.99 1.14 -8.24
CA ALA A 135 4.02 2.58 -7.94
C ALA A 135 4.10 3.43 -9.23
N THR A 136 4.85 2.96 -10.23
CA THR A 136 4.94 3.62 -11.54
C THR A 136 3.58 3.63 -12.23
N ASP A 137 2.87 2.50 -12.23
CA ASP A 137 1.51 2.41 -12.77
C ASP A 137 0.57 3.41 -12.06
N LEU A 138 0.59 3.43 -10.72
CA LEU A 138 -0.23 4.35 -9.93
C LEU A 138 0.06 5.82 -10.24
N PHE A 139 1.34 6.21 -10.34
CA PHE A 139 1.72 7.62 -10.52
C PHE A 139 1.51 8.13 -11.95
N THR A 140 1.46 7.23 -12.92
CA THR A 140 1.22 7.57 -14.33
C THR A 140 -0.25 7.44 -14.74
N ASP A 141 -1.10 6.81 -13.92
CA ASP A 141 -2.54 6.78 -14.11
C ASP A 141 -3.17 8.17 -13.84
N PRO A 142 -3.97 8.74 -14.76
CA PRO A 142 -4.69 10.01 -14.54
C PRO A 142 -5.58 10.04 -13.28
N ALA A 143 -6.04 8.88 -12.81
CA ALA A 143 -6.82 8.74 -11.59
C ALA A 143 -6.07 9.19 -10.34
N ILE A 144 -4.73 9.27 -10.37
CA ILE A 144 -3.92 9.74 -9.23
C ILE A 144 -4.34 11.13 -8.74
N GLY A 145 -4.87 11.99 -9.62
CA GLY A 145 -5.43 13.29 -9.26
C GLY A 145 -6.64 13.23 -8.32
N ARG A 146 -7.24 12.04 -8.13
CA ARG A 146 -8.35 11.80 -7.20
C ARG A 146 -7.91 11.25 -5.85
N LEU A 147 -6.61 11.06 -5.61
CA LEU A 147 -6.06 10.52 -4.37
C LEU A 147 -6.60 11.27 -3.14
N LYS A 148 -7.00 10.53 -2.09
CA LYS A 148 -7.50 11.11 -0.84
C LYS A 148 -6.88 10.49 0.39
N ARG A 149 -6.75 11.30 1.44
CA ARG A 149 -6.58 10.85 2.82
C ARG A 149 -7.94 10.51 3.43
N CYS A 150 -8.00 9.47 4.25
CA CYS A 150 -9.20 9.09 4.97
C CYS A 150 -9.67 10.21 5.91
N GLU A 151 -10.96 10.56 5.85
CA GLU A 151 -11.55 11.63 6.68
C GLU A 151 -12.05 11.14 8.06
N ALA A 152 -11.66 9.95 8.48
CA ALA A 152 -12.03 9.45 9.80
C ALA A 152 -10.97 9.89 10.80
N ASP A 153 -11.40 10.31 11.99
CA ASP A 153 -10.50 10.78 13.03
C ASP A 153 -9.41 9.73 13.33
N GLY A 154 -8.17 10.22 13.48
CA GLY A 154 -6.95 9.42 13.65
C GLY A 154 -6.52 8.56 12.46
N CYS A 155 -7.21 8.58 11.31
CA CYS A 155 -6.86 7.73 10.17
C CYS A 155 -5.91 8.44 9.19
N VAL A 156 -4.80 7.78 8.84
CA VAL A 156 -3.80 8.30 7.88
C VAL A 156 -3.82 7.58 6.53
N MET A 157 -4.76 6.65 6.34
CA MET A 157 -4.80 5.80 5.14
C MET A 157 -5.09 6.61 3.88
N LEU A 158 -4.41 6.23 2.80
CA LEU A 158 -4.59 6.77 1.46
C LEU A 158 -5.44 5.81 0.61
N PHE A 159 -6.27 6.36 -0.27
CA PHE A 159 -7.10 5.56 -1.16
C PHE A 159 -7.44 6.32 -2.45
N LEU A 160 -7.80 5.57 -3.49
CA LEU A 160 -8.40 6.13 -4.70
C LEU A 160 -9.93 5.98 -4.62
N PRO A 161 -10.69 7.09 -4.67
CA PRO A 161 -12.13 7.01 -4.56
C PRO A 161 -12.76 6.42 -5.84
N ALA A 162 -13.41 5.26 -5.72
CA ALA A 162 -14.23 4.67 -6.79
C ALA A 162 -15.34 5.62 -7.27
N HIS A 163 -15.84 6.47 -6.37
CA HIS A 163 -16.79 7.55 -6.69
C HIS A 163 -16.46 8.82 -5.90
N PRO A 164 -16.75 10.04 -6.41
CA PRO A 164 -16.32 11.30 -5.81
C PRO A 164 -16.70 11.50 -4.34
N ARG A 165 -17.83 10.92 -3.92
CA ARG A 165 -18.38 11.01 -2.55
C ARG A 165 -17.74 10.03 -1.55
N ARG A 166 -16.80 9.16 -1.93
CA ARG A 166 -16.09 8.29 -0.97
C ARG A 166 -15.18 9.17 -0.10
N ARG A 167 -15.40 9.10 1.21
CA ARG A 167 -14.71 9.90 2.26
C ARG A 167 -13.78 9.07 3.13
N TRP A 168 -13.93 7.74 3.12
CA TRP A 168 -13.23 6.85 4.03
C TRP A 168 -12.56 5.70 3.26
N CYS A 169 -11.38 5.31 3.73
CA CYS A 169 -10.62 4.18 3.19
C CYS A 169 -11.39 2.86 3.33
N SER A 170 -12.21 2.71 4.37
CA SER A 170 -13.12 1.58 4.51
C SER A 170 -14.47 2.07 5.04
N PRO A 171 -15.58 1.87 4.30
CA PRO A 171 -16.91 2.19 4.79
C PRO A 171 -17.28 1.40 6.05
N SER A 172 -16.85 0.13 6.15
CA SER A 172 -17.16 -0.75 7.27
C SER A 172 -16.31 -0.49 8.51
N ARG A 173 -15.07 0.01 8.38
CA ARG A 173 -14.21 0.35 9.53
C ARG A 173 -14.27 1.84 9.84
N CYS A 174 -13.66 2.66 8.99
CA CYS A 174 -13.57 4.10 9.21
C CYS A 174 -14.92 4.82 9.09
N GLY A 175 -15.79 4.39 8.17
CA GLY A 175 -17.14 4.94 8.05
C GLY A 175 -18.03 4.63 9.27
N ASN A 176 -17.96 3.42 9.82
CA ASN A 176 -18.64 3.07 11.06
C ASN A 176 -18.10 3.88 12.25
N ARG A 177 -16.77 3.94 12.42
CA ARG A 177 -16.14 4.73 13.51
C ARG A 177 -16.58 6.19 13.48
N ALA A 178 -16.58 6.81 12.30
CA ALA A 178 -17.01 8.20 12.14
C ALA A 178 -18.51 8.40 12.45
N ARG A 179 -19.38 7.45 12.09
CA ARG A 179 -20.82 7.50 12.42
C ARG A 179 -21.05 7.39 13.92
N VAL A 180 -20.39 6.44 14.58
CA VAL A 180 -20.49 6.22 16.02
C VAL A 180 -20.00 7.45 16.80
N ALA A 181 -18.85 8.02 16.43
CA ALA A 181 -18.32 9.23 17.07
C ALA A 181 -19.31 10.41 16.99
N ARG A 182 -19.93 10.64 15.82
CA ARG A 182 -20.94 11.70 15.64
C ARG A 182 -22.19 11.46 16.49
N TYR A 183 -22.64 10.22 16.63
CA TYR A 183 -23.77 9.88 17.50
C TYR A 183 -23.48 10.27 18.96
N TYR A 184 -22.33 9.87 19.50
CA TYR A 184 -21.93 10.21 20.87
C TYR A 184 -21.76 11.72 21.08
N GLN A 185 -21.17 12.45 20.13
CA GLN A 185 -21.03 13.91 20.21
C GLN A 185 -22.39 14.61 20.32
N ARG A 186 -23.38 14.20 19.52
CA ARG A 186 -24.73 14.77 19.55
C ARG A 186 -25.45 14.49 20.86
N HIS A 187 -25.34 13.26 21.38
CA HIS A 187 -26.01 12.88 22.62
C HIS A 187 -25.34 13.47 23.87
N LYS A 188 -24.02 13.66 23.86
CA LYS A 188 -23.31 14.36 24.94
C LYS A 188 -23.67 15.84 24.98
N GLN A 189 -23.70 16.51 23.82
CA GLN A 189 -24.14 17.92 23.73
C GLN A 189 -25.58 18.13 24.19
N ALA A 190 -26.49 17.20 23.88
CA ALA A 190 -27.88 17.26 24.33
C ALA A 190 -28.06 17.02 25.85
N ALA A 191 -27.13 16.31 26.49
CA ALA A 191 -27.11 16.12 27.94
C ALA A 191 -26.50 17.34 28.66
N ASP A 192 -25.46 17.95 28.09
CA ASP A 192 -24.81 19.14 28.63
C ASP A 192 -25.68 20.40 28.49
N GLN A 193 -26.55 20.50 27.47
CA GLN A 193 -27.50 21.61 27.29
C GLN A 193 -28.73 21.57 28.22
N LYS A 194 -28.96 20.46 28.93
CA LYS A 194 -30.08 20.29 29.88
C LYS A 194 -29.67 20.52 31.34
N ARG A 195 -28.42 20.93 31.57
CA ARG A 195 -27.79 21.07 32.88
C ARG A 195 -27.41 22.52 33.13
#